data_AF-S2YAH9-F1
#
_entry.id   AF-S2YAH9-F1
#
_cell.length_a   1.000
_cell.length_b   1.000
_cell.length_c   1.000
_cell.angle_alpha   90.00
_cell.angle_beta   90.00
_cell.angle_gamma   90.00
#
_symmetry.space_group_name_H-M   'P 1'
#
loop_
_entity.id
_entity.type
_entity.pdbx_description
1 polymer ?
#
loop_
_entity_poly.entity_id
_entity_poly.type
_entity_poly.pdbx_seq_one_letter_code
_entity_poly.pdbx_strand_id
1 'polypeptide(L)'
;MTNEISAAEVLDDILVEPRTARIARDVAVVEELAAHGFEGPVYKTFEDRLCRQAWPALRGMLRTGLLVQLSVKWFTDRQIVFFVPPDHKDLLRTSGLERDELLVDIVLPALRKFRLKALMGGGWNPEYRGPKGPGCLTSYFIGLCILEFRRAYLKWAKQRARLAEQEAALLDPEAFFRLRPALPHLAEPEVVLFTGPFMELLDTQPAETQAVVRLTFEGYADSEIAEKLRSTVGAVRNRRSRFRTVLYEAARERRIWIPAPLYVDGDRTSQRSAA
;
A
#
# COMPACT_ATOMS: atom_id res chain seq x y z
N MET A 1 4.09 3.00 25.64
CA MET A 1 2.80 2.31 25.66
C MET A 1 1.89 2.99 24.67
N THR A 2 1.89 2.54 23.42
CA THR A 2 1.01 3.05 22.36
C THR A 2 -0.25 2.20 22.35
N ASN A 3 -1.41 2.83 22.56
CA ASN A 3 -2.73 2.20 22.44
C ASN A 3 -2.79 1.38 21.14
N GLU A 4 -2.99 0.08 21.26
CA GLU A 4 -3.16 -0.82 20.12
C GLU A 4 -4.56 -0.66 19.53
N ILE A 5 -4.81 0.45 18.84
CA ILE A 5 -6.10 0.67 18.18
C ILE A 5 -6.32 -0.45 17.16
N SER A 6 -7.22 -1.38 17.50
CA SER A 6 -7.62 -2.46 16.60
C SER A 6 -8.78 -2.01 15.73
N ALA A 7 -8.94 -2.63 14.55
CA ALA A 7 -10.09 -2.39 13.69
C ALA A 7 -11.43 -2.63 14.42
N ALA A 8 -11.45 -3.51 15.42
CA ALA A 8 -12.63 -3.80 16.24
C ALA A 8 -12.97 -2.63 17.18
N GLU A 9 -11.97 -2.01 17.81
CA GLU A 9 -12.17 -0.86 18.72
C GLU A 9 -12.67 0.37 17.96
N VAL A 10 -12.11 0.64 16.78
CA VAL A 10 -12.55 1.75 15.92
C VAL A 10 -14.01 1.59 15.49
N LEU A 11 -14.42 0.35 15.20
CA LEU A 11 -15.79 0.02 14.85
C LEU A 11 -16.73 0.06 16.06
N ASP A 12 -16.25 -0.34 17.23
CA ASP A 12 -17.01 -0.26 18.47
C ASP A 12 -17.28 1.19 18.87
N ASP A 13 -16.36 2.12 18.59
CA ASP A 13 -16.58 3.57 18.79
C ASP A 13 -17.54 4.19 17.77
N ILE A 14 -17.66 3.61 16.57
CA ILE A 14 -18.53 4.13 15.49
C ILE A 14 -19.97 3.59 15.59
N LEU A 15 -20.18 2.43 16.21
CA LEU A 15 -21.45 1.72 16.22
C LEU A 15 -22.17 1.89 17.58
N VAL A 16 -23.39 2.43 17.53
CA VAL A 16 -24.21 2.83 18.70
C VAL A 16 -24.64 1.65 19.58
N GLU A 17 -24.73 0.44 19.03
CA GLU A 17 -25.18 -0.75 19.78
C GLU A 17 -24.05 -1.48 20.52
N PRO A 18 -24.32 -2.05 21.72
CA PRO A 18 -23.37 -2.89 22.43
C PRO A 18 -22.85 -4.04 21.58
N ARG A 19 -21.54 -4.29 21.64
CA ARG A 19 -20.85 -5.33 20.85
C ARG A 19 -21.47 -6.72 21.01
N THR A 20 -21.89 -7.08 22.22
CA THR A 20 -22.52 -8.37 22.54
C THR A 20 -23.86 -8.56 21.84
N ALA A 21 -24.70 -7.51 21.80
CA ALA A 21 -25.98 -7.56 21.10
C ALA A 21 -25.81 -7.71 19.58
N ARG A 22 -24.79 -7.03 19.02
CA ARG A 22 -24.41 -7.18 17.60
C ARG A 22 -23.99 -8.62 17.27
N ILE A 23 -23.14 -9.23 18.10
CA ILE A 23 -22.68 -10.61 17.91
C ILE A 23 -23.84 -11.61 17.98
N ALA A 24 -24.74 -11.47 18.97
CA ALA A 24 -25.89 -12.36 19.10
C ALA A 24 -26.83 -12.30 17.88
N ARG A 25 -27.07 -11.09 17.35
CA ARG A 25 -27.83 -10.90 16.11
C ARG A 25 -27.13 -11.55 14.92
N ASP A 26 -25.82 -11.40 14.83
CA ASP A 26 -25.01 -11.97 13.75
C ASP A 26 -25.01 -13.50 13.77
N VAL A 27 -25.05 -14.14 14.94
CA VAL A 27 -25.21 -15.60 15.05
C VAL A 27 -26.49 -16.06 14.37
N ALA A 28 -27.63 -15.44 14.69
CA ALA A 28 -28.92 -15.78 14.07
C ALA A 28 -28.91 -15.56 12.56
N VAL A 29 -28.25 -14.49 12.08
CA VAL A 29 -28.08 -14.23 10.64
C VAL A 29 -27.25 -15.33 9.96
N VAL A 30 -26.16 -15.78 10.57
CA VAL A 30 -25.33 -16.85 9.99
C VAL A 30 -26.10 -18.16 9.92
N GLU A 31 -26.90 -18.50 10.94
CA GLU A 31 -27.76 -19.68 10.95
C GLU A 31 -28.79 -19.65 9.81
N GLU A 32 -29.46 -18.51 9.60
CA GLU A 32 -30.41 -18.30 8.50
C GLU A 32 -29.74 -18.45 7.12
N LEU A 33 -28.54 -17.87 6.96
CA LEU A 33 -27.78 -17.96 5.72
C LEU A 33 -27.27 -19.39 5.46
N ALA A 34 -26.90 -20.12 6.51
CA ALA A 34 -26.44 -21.50 6.41
C ALA A 34 -27.54 -22.42 5.87
N ALA A 35 -28.80 -22.20 6.26
CA ALA A 35 -29.97 -22.93 5.73
C ALA A 35 -30.14 -22.77 4.20
N HIS A 36 -29.59 -21.69 3.64
CA HIS A 36 -29.63 -21.39 2.20
C HIS A 36 -28.26 -21.58 1.51
N GLY A 37 -27.31 -22.24 2.15
CA GLY A 37 -25.98 -22.51 1.58
C GLY A 37 -25.14 -21.24 1.31
N PHE A 38 -25.44 -20.13 1.98
CA PHE A 38 -24.80 -18.83 1.77
C PHE A 38 -24.91 -18.35 0.30
N GLU A 39 -26.05 -18.62 -0.35
CA GLU A 39 -26.34 -18.20 -1.73
C GLU A 39 -27.75 -17.61 -1.88
N GLY A 40 -28.06 -17.16 -3.09
CA GLY A 40 -29.40 -16.71 -3.44
C GLY A 40 -29.79 -15.33 -2.92
N PRO A 41 -31.09 -14.97 -3.00
CA PRO A 41 -31.59 -13.64 -2.67
C PRO A 41 -31.36 -13.23 -1.21
N VAL A 42 -31.48 -14.19 -0.27
CA VAL A 42 -31.25 -13.95 1.16
C VAL A 42 -29.81 -13.53 1.40
N TYR A 43 -28.86 -14.25 0.82
CA TYR A 43 -27.45 -13.89 0.89
C TYR A 43 -27.14 -12.53 0.24
N LYS A 44 -27.71 -12.23 -0.94
CA LYS A 44 -27.52 -10.93 -1.59
C LYS A 44 -28.04 -9.76 -0.75
N THR A 45 -29.15 -9.97 -0.04
CA THR A 45 -29.73 -8.95 0.86
C THR A 45 -28.82 -8.71 2.06
N PHE A 46 -28.27 -9.79 2.62
CA PHE A 46 -27.28 -9.70 3.68
C PHE A 46 -25.99 -8.99 3.20
N GLU A 47 -25.48 -9.35 2.03
CA GLU A 47 -24.29 -8.76 1.42
C GLU A 47 -24.45 -7.24 1.22
N ASP A 48 -25.58 -6.80 0.66
CA ASP A 48 -25.90 -5.38 0.50
C ASP A 48 -25.94 -4.64 1.85
N ARG A 49 -26.57 -5.24 2.86
CA ARG A 49 -26.62 -4.67 4.21
C ARG A 49 -25.23 -4.56 4.84
N LEU A 50 -24.40 -5.60 4.71
CA LEU A 50 -23.03 -5.62 5.20
C LEU A 50 -22.19 -4.52 4.54
N CYS A 51 -22.28 -4.39 3.22
CA CYS A 51 -21.60 -3.32 2.47
C CYS A 51 -22.09 -1.94 2.90
N ARG A 52 -23.40 -1.73 3.02
CA ARG A 52 -23.98 -0.45 3.43
C ARG A 52 -23.50 -0.01 4.82
N GLN A 53 -23.30 -0.97 5.74
CA GLN A 53 -22.77 -0.70 7.07
C GLN A 53 -21.25 -0.45 7.05
N ALA A 54 -20.49 -1.25 6.31
CA ALA A 54 -19.03 -1.16 6.29
C ALA A 54 -18.50 0.03 5.46
N TRP A 55 -19.21 0.42 4.41
CA TRP A 55 -18.73 1.40 3.43
C TRP A 55 -18.39 2.77 4.04
N PRO A 56 -19.27 3.41 4.85
CA PRO A 56 -18.95 4.70 5.44
C PRO A 56 -17.74 4.63 6.38
N ALA A 57 -17.60 3.54 7.13
CA ALA A 57 -16.47 3.32 8.03
C ALA A 57 -15.16 3.18 7.23
N LEU A 58 -15.12 2.29 6.23
CA LEU A 58 -13.93 2.10 5.38
C LEU A 58 -13.53 3.39 4.66
N ARG A 59 -14.51 4.13 4.13
CA ARG A 59 -14.29 5.44 3.48
C ARG A 59 -13.74 6.47 4.46
N GLY A 60 -14.26 6.52 5.68
CA GLY A 60 -13.75 7.35 6.76
C GLY A 60 -12.32 6.98 7.14
N MET A 61 -12.01 5.69 7.26
CA MET A 61 -10.68 5.19 7.58
C MET A 61 -9.64 5.46 6.49
N LEU A 62 -10.03 5.44 5.20
CA LEU A 62 -9.13 5.88 4.12
C LEU A 62 -8.86 7.38 4.21
N ARG A 63 -9.90 8.19 4.45
CA ARG A 63 -9.76 9.64 4.58
C ARG A 63 -8.83 10.03 5.74
N THR A 64 -8.93 9.37 6.88
CA THR A 64 -8.06 9.64 8.04
C THR A 64 -6.69 8.98 7.95
N GLY A 65 -6.50 8.06 6.99
CA GLY A 65 -5.29 7.24 6.85
C GLY A 65 -5.22 6.06 7.82
N LEU A 66 -6.26 5.83 8.65
CA LEU A 66 -6.30 4.74 9.61
C LEU A 66 -6.27 3.36 8.92
N LEU A 67 -6.97 3.18 7.80
CA LEU A 67 -6.95 1.92 7.06
C LEU A 67 -5.53 1.61 6.55
N VAL A 68 -4.83 2.63 6.06
CA VAL A 68 -3.43 2.54 5.63
C VAL A 68 -2.53 2.14 6.79
N GLN A 69 -2.66 2.80 7.93
CA GLN A 69 -1.87 2.52 9.13
C GLN A 69 -2.05 1.07 9.61
N LEU A 70 -3.31 0.62 9.71
CA LEU A 70 -3.62 -0.75 10.15
C LEU A 70 -3.09 -1.79 9.18
N SER A 71 -3.21 -1.56 7.87
CA SER A 71 -2.72 -2.48 6.86
C SER A 71 -1.19 -2.53 6.86
N VAL A 72 -0.50 -1.39 6.84
CA VAL A 72 0.97 -1.31 6.93
C VAL A 72 1.48 -1.99 8.19
N LYS A 73 0.87 -1.74 9.36
CA LYS A 73 1.21 -2.42 10.61
C LYS A 73 1.08 -3.93 10.46
N TRP A 74 -0.06 -4.43 9.96
CA TRP A 74 -0.32 -5.87 9.82
C TRP A 74 0.73 -6.60 8.97
N PHE A 75 1.14 -6.00 7.85
CA PHE A 75 2.17 -6.57 6.96
C PHE A 75 3.57 -6.44 7.56
N THR A 76 3.88 -5.29 8.19
CA THR A 76 5.19 -5.06 8.84
C THR A 76 5.43 -6.01 10.00
N ASP A 77 4.41 -6.28 10.83
CA ASP A 77 4.48 -7.23 11.94
C ASP A 77 4.79 -8.66 11.46
N ARG A 78 4.57 -8.95 10.18
CA ARG A 78 4.88 -10.22 9.50
C ARG A 78 6.12 -10.16 8.62
N GLN A 79 6.93 -9.11 8.77
CA GLN A 79 8.12 -8.86 7.97
C GLN A 79 7.83 -8.74 6.46
N ILE A 80 6.59 -8.45 6.08
CA ILE A 80 6.20 -8.20 4.70
C ILE A 80 6.33 -6.70 4.43
N VAL A 81 7.17 -6.35 3.46
CA VAL A 81 7.38 -4.95 3.06
C VAL A 81 6.11 -4.40 2.43
N PHE A 82 5.61 -3.31 3.02
CA PHE A 82 4.48 -2.56 2.50
C PHE A 82 4.55 -1.09 2.94
N PHE A 83 4.54 -0.19 1.96
CA PHE A 83 4.61 1.25 2.18
C PHE A 83 3.58 1.97 1.32
N VAL A 84 3.14 3.13 1.80
CA VAL A 84 2.26 4.05 1.07
C VAL A 84 2.89 5.44 1.15
N PRO A 85 3.30 6.03 0.01
CA PRO A 85 3.89 7.36 -0.06
C PRO A 85 2.97 8.46 0.52
N PRO A 86 3.54 9.55 1.07
CA PRO A 86 2.77 10.65 1.65
C PRO A 86 1.78 11.32 0.68
N ASP A 87 2.18 11.57 -0.56
CA ASP A 87 1.35 12.12 -1.64
C ASP A 87 0.11 11.25 -1.92
N HIS A 88 0.26 9.92 -1.92
CA HIS A 88 -0.88 9.01 -2.05
C HIS A 88 -1.83 9.09 -0.85
N LYS A 89 -1.29 9.26 0.38
CA LYS A 89 -2.12 9.46 1.59
C LYS A 89 -2.86 10.80 1.53
N ASP A 90 -2.19 11.85 1.06
CA ASP A 90 -2.75 13.19 0.94
C ASP A 90 -3.87 13.22 -0.10
N LEU A 91 -3.65 12.56 -1.23
CA LEU A 91 -4.68 12.37 -2.25
C LEU A 91 -5.89 11.59 -1.73
N LEU A 92 -5.68 10.48 -1.02
CA LEU A 92 -6.77 9.72 -0.42
C LEU A 92 -7.50 10.52 0.67
N ARG A 93 -6.86 11.51 1.30
CA ARG A 93 -7.50 12.42 2.24
C ARG A 93 -8.37 13.46 1.54
N THR A 94 -7.91 14.02 0.42
CA THR A 94 -8.57 15.14 -0.27
C THR A 94 -9.59 14.67 -1.30
N SER A 95 -9.34 13.60 -2.04
CA SER A 95 -10.20 13.15 -3.14
C SER A 95 -11.20 12.06 -2.71
N GLY A 96 -12.49 12.37 -2.82
CA GLY A 96 -13.56 11.39 -2.62
C GLY A 96 -13.60 10.32 -3.70
N LEU A 97 -13.35 10.70 -4.96
CA LEU A 97 -13.38 9.81 -6.11
C LEU A 97 -12.31 8.71 -6.00
N GLU A 98 -11.08 9.08 -5.63
CA GLU A 98 -9.97 8.13 -5.47
C GLU A 98 -10.23 7.13 -4.33
N ARG A 99 -10.87 7.60 -3.23
CA ARG A 99 -11.30 6.69 -2.16
C ARG A 99 -12.34 5.70 -2.66
N ASP A 100 -13.34 6.17 -3.40
CA ASP A 100 -14.44 5.34 -3.87
C ASP A 100 -13.95 4.29 -4.88
N GLU A 101 -13.07 4.66 -5.81
CA GLU A 101 -12.42 3.73 -6.75
C GLU A 101 -11.61 2.65 -6.00
N LEU A 102 -10.74 3.07 -5.08
CA LEU A 102 -9.91 2.15 -4.31
C LEU A 102 -10.77 1.23 -3.41
N LEU A 103 -11.86 1.73 -2.84
CA LEU A 103 -12.76 0.93 -2.00
C LEU A 103 -13.44 -0.20 -2.78
N VAL A 104 -13.85 0.02 -4.03
CA VAL A 104 -14.42 -1.04 -4.86
C VAL A 104 -13.43 -2.20 -4.99
N ASP A 105 -12.16 -1.88 -5.28
CA ASP A 105 -11.08 -2.87 -5.42
C ASP A 105 -10.72 -3.59 -4.11
N ILE A 106 -11.05 -3.01 -2.95
CA ILE A 106 -10.88 -3.63 -1.63
C ILE A 106 -12.08 -4.53 -1.29
N VAL A 107 -13.29 -3.99 -1.44
CA VAL A 107 -14.54 -4.60 -0.96
C VAL A 107 -14.90 -5.83 -1.78
N LEU A 108 -14.75 -5.80 -3.11
CA LEU A 108 -15.14 -6.93 -3.96
C LEU A 108 -14.35 -8.22 -3.66
N PRO A 109 -13.00 -8.22 -3.54
CA PRO A 109 -12.27 -9.42 -3.12
C PRO A 109 -12.55 -9.80 -1.67
N ALA A 110 -12.75 -8.82 -0.78
CA ALA A 110 -13.05 -9.06 0.63
C ALA A 110 -14.39 -9.79 0.79
N LEU A 111 -15.43 -9.43 0.03
CA LEU A 111 -16.73 -10.10 0.05
C LEU A 111 -16.62 -11.57 -0.33
N ARG A 112 -15.88 -11.86 -1.42
CA ARG A 112 -15.63 -13.25 -1.85
C ARG A 112 -14.91 -14.03 -0.76
N LYS A 113 -13.88 -13.45 -0.13
CA LYS A 113 -13.14 -14.09 0.97
C LYS A 113 -13.98 -14.24 2.22
N PHE A 114 -14.85 -13.28 2.52
CA PHE A 114 -15.77 -13.33 3.64
C PHE A 114 -16.72 -14.51 3.50
N ARG A 115 -17.35 -14.65 2.33
CA ARG A 115 -18.22 -15.79 2.03
C ARG A 115 -17.50 -17.13 2.21
N LEU A 116 -16.36 -17.29 1.54
CA LEU A 116 -15.65 -18.57 1.48
C LEU A 116 -14.97 -18.94 2.80
N LYS A 117 -14.32 -17.96 3.46
CA LYS A 117 -13.49 -18.24 4.65
C LYS A 117 -14.24 -18.00 5.94
N ALA A 118 -14.98 -16.89 6.04
CA ALA A 118 -15.65 -16.53 7.29
C ALA A 118 -16.92 -17.34 7.51
N LEU A 119 -17.77 -17.41 6.48
CA LEU A 119 -19.08 -18.06 6.56
C LEU A 119 -18.99 -19.56 6.27
N MET A 120 -18.66 -19.94 5.03
CA MET A 120 -18.61 -21.35 4.62
C MET A 120 -17.47 -22.13 5.31
N GLY A 121 -16.33 -21.48 5.51
CA GLY A 121 -15.16 -22.09 6.14
C GLY A 121 -15.15 -22.03 7.67
N GLY A 122 -16.17 -21.44 8.31
CA GLY A 122 -16.23 -21.30 9.78
C GLY A 122 -15.14 -20.41 10.38
N GLY A 123 -14.51 -19.55 9.57
CA GLY A 123 -13.42 -18.66 10.01
C GLY A 123 -13.88 -17.50 10.89
N TRP A 124 -15.17 -17.18 10.90
CA TRP A 124 -15.76 -16.28 11.89
C TRP A 124 -16.21 -17.09 13.11
N ASN A 125 -15.76 -16.69 14.30
CA ASN A 125 -16.11 -17.36 15.56
C ASN A 125 -16.71 -16.33 16.55
N PRO A 126 -18.01 -16.43 16.88
CA PRO A 126 -18.69 -15.53 17.83
C PRO A 126 -18.22 -15.70 19.28
N GLU A 127 -17.50 -16.78 19.60
CA GLU A 127 -16.98 -17.08 20.93
C GLU A 127 -15.46 -16.94 21.03
N TYR A 128 -14.81 -16.29 20.05
CA TYR A 128 -13.36 -16.18 20.02
C TYR A 128 -12.78 -15.55 21.30
N ARG A 129 -11.96 -16.31 22.04
CA ARG A 129 -11.35 -15.91 23.32
C ARG A 129 -9.92 -15.38 23.22
N GLY A 130 -9.45 -15.07 22.00
CA GLY A 130 -8.11 -14.51 21.82
C GLY A 130 -8.02 -13.04 22.26
N PRO A 131 -6.83 -12.42 22.11
CA PRO A 131 -6.55 -11.07 22.63
C PRO A 131 -7.52 -9.97 22.13
N LYS A 132 -8.14 -10.17 20.96
CA LYS A 132 -9.08 -9.22 20.36
C LYS A 132 -10.55 -9.44 20.79
N GLY A 133 -10.84 -10.53 21.48
CA GLY A 133 -12.20 -10.95 21.84
C GLY A 133 -13.09 -11.30 20.65
N PRO A 134 -14.36 -11.65 20.90
CA PRO A 134 -15.32 -12.02 19.85
C PRO A 134 -15.72 -10.80 19.02
N GLY A 135 -15.80 -10.92 17.70
CA GLY A 135 -16.13 -9.80 16.80
C GLY A 135 -17.46 -10.00 16.10
N CYS A 136 -18.20 -8.93 15.81
CA CYS A 136 -19.35 -8.98 14.92
C CYS A 136 -18.92 -9.19 13.46
N LEU A 137 -19.82 -9.64 12.58
CA LEU A 137 -19.56 -9.89 11.15
C LEU A 137 -18.99 -8.66 10.45
N THR A 138 -19.52 -7.47 10.76
CA THR A 138 -19.04 -6.20 10.19
C THR A 138 -17.59 -5.92 10.59
N SER A 139 -17.22 -6.16 11.85
CA SER A 139 -15.83 -5.99 12.31
C SER A 139 -14.87 -6.97 11.67
N TYR A 140 -15.31 -8.23 11.50
CA TYR A 140 -14.54 -9.25 10.82
C TYR A 140 -14.32 -8.89 9.34
N PHE A 141 -15.39 -8.44 8.67
CA PHE A 141 -15.36 -8.02 7.28
C PHE A 141 -14.42 -6.83 7.04
N ILE A 142 -14.42 -5.83 7.92
CA ILE A 142 -13.46 -4.72 7.85
C ILE A 142 -12.03 -5.22 8.08
N GLY A 143 -11.84 -6.20 8.97
CA GLY A 143 -10.58 -6.93 9.11
C GLY A 143 -10.09 -7.50 7.77
N LEU A 144 -10.95 -8.16 7.00
CA LEU A 144 -10.61 -8.64 5.67
C LEU A 144 -10.28 -7.50 4.70
N CYS A 145 -11.02 -6.40 4.74
CA CYS A 145 -10.74 -5.23 3.90
C CYS A 145 -9.35 -4.64 4.16
N ILE A 146 -8.89 -4.64 5.42
CA ILE A 146 -7.53 -4.21 5.79
C ILE A 146 -6.47 -5.12 5.14
N LEU A 147 -6.75 -6.43 5.04
CA LEU A 147 -5.85 -7.37 4.37
C LEU A 147 -5.84 -7.18 2.84
N GLU A 148 -7.01 -6.91 2.25
CA GLU A 148 -7.12 -6.68 0.81
C GLU A 148 -6.53 -5.33 0.37
N PHE A 149 -6.43 -4.37 1.27
CA PHE A 149 -5.92 -3.03 0.98
C PHE A 149 -4.60 -3.04 0.22
N ARG A 150 -3.59 -3.81 0.67
CA ARG A 150 -2.28 -3.85 0.00
C ARG A 150 -2.41 -4.19 -1.48
N ARG A 151 -3.17 -5.23 -1.81
CA ARG A 151 -3.34 -5.67 -3.20
C ARG A 151 -4.08 -4.62 -4.02
N ALA A 152 -5.18 -4.08 -3.49
CA ALA A 152 -5.98 -3.05 -4.15
C ALA A 152 -5.14 -1.77 -4.38
N TYR A 153 -4.42 -1.33 -3.36
CA TYR A 153 -3.57 -0.15 -3.41
C TYR A 153 -2.46 -0.29 -4.45
N LEU A 154 -1.76 -1.43 -4.52
CA LEU A 154 -0.70 -1.63 -5.52
C LEU A 154 -1.24 -1.57 -6.96
N LYS A 155 -2.46 -2.09 -7.17
CA LYS A 155 -3.15 -1.99 -8.47
C LYS A 155 -3.53 -0.54 -8.80
N TRP A 156 -4.15 0.16 -7.85
CA TRP A 156 -4.55 1.56 -7.98
C TRP A 156 -3.35 2.48 -8.22
N ALA A 157 -2.28 2.33 -7.44
CA ALA A 157 -1.04 3.09 -7.60
C ALA A 157 -0.44 2.90 -9.00
N LYS A 158 -0.40 1.65 -9.50
CA LYS A 158 0.06 1.34 -10.86
C LYS A 158 -0.79 2.04 -11.94
N GLN A 159 -2.12 1.99 -11.80
CA GLN A 159 -3.01 2.65 -12.74
C GLN A 159 -2.79 4.16 -12.76
N ARG A 160 -2.59 4.77 -11.59
CA ARG A 160 -2.29 6.21 -11.48
C ARG A 160 -0.96 6.59 -12.10
N ALA A 161 0.10 5.82 -11.87
CA ALA A 161 1.38 6.06 -12.54
C ALA A 161 1.21 6.03 -14.06
N ARG A 162 0.50 5.03 -14.57
CA ARG A 162 0.27 4.91 -16.01
C ARG A 162 -0.52 6.10 -16.56
N LEU A 163 -1.50 6.60 -15.82
CA LEU A 163 -2.23 7.82 -16.21
C LEU A 163 -1.32 9.05 -16.19
N ALA A 164 -0.52 9.23 -15.14
CA ALA A 164 0.45 10.33 -15.06
C ALA A 164 1.50 10.26 -16.19
N GLU A 165 1.98 9.06 -16.52
CA GLU A 165 2.87 8.80 -17.65
C GLU A 165 2.21 9.18 -18.98
N GLN A 166 0.94 8.82 -19.19
CA GLN A 166 0.19 9.16 -20.40
C GLN A 166 -0.07 10.66 -20.50
N GLU A 167 -0.43 11.33 -19.40
CA GLU A 167 -0.60 12.78 -19.36
C GLU A 167 0.72 13.51 -19.63
N ALA A 168 1.83 13.05 -19.04
CA ALA A 168 3.16 13.60 -19.32
C ALA A 168 3.55 13.43 -20.79
N ALA A 169 3.24 12.28 -21.41
CA ALA A 169 3.49 12.04 -22.84
C ALA A 169 2.70 12.98 -23.77
N LEU A 170 1.51 13.39 -23.37
CA LEU A 170 0.70 14.34 -24.14
C LEU A 170 1.23 15.77 -24.01
N LEU A 171 1.82 16.12 -22.88
CA LEU A 171 2.37 17.46 -22.61
C LEU A 171 3.78 17.65 -23.17
N ASP A 172 4.62 16.61 -23.13
CA ASP A 172 5.97 16.60 -23.70
C ASP A 172 6.36 15.16 -24.12
N PRO A 173 6.20 14.82 -25.41
CA PRO A 173 6.55 13.50 -25.95
C PRO A 173 8.02 13.12 -25.71
N GLU A 174 8.93 14.09 -25.62
CA GLU A 174 10.36 13.86 -25.47
C GLU A 174 10.79 13.67 -24.00
N ALA A 175 10.03 14.23 -23.05
CA ALA A 175 10.18 13.95 -21.62
C ALA A 175 9.67 12.55 -21.23
N PHE A 176 8.63 12.05 -21.90
CA PHE A 176 8.09 10.70 -21.68
C PHE A 176 9.13 9.60 -21.94
N PHE A 177 9.93 9.73 -22.99
CA PHE A 177 11.02 8.79 -23.26
C PHE A 177 12.14 8.81 -22.21
N ARG A 178 12.32 9.93 -21.49
CA ARG A 178 13.33 10.08 -20.42
C ARG A 178 12.84 9.60 -19.06
N LEU A 179 11.52 9.64 -18.82
CA LEU A 179 10.89 9.22 -17.56
C LEU A 179 10.65 7.70 -17.47
N ARG A 180 10.76 6.98 -18.59
CA ARG A 180 10.62 5.52 -18.62
C ARG A 180 11.79 4.87 -17.87
N PRO A 181 11.57 4.18 -16.75
CA PRO A 181 12.67 3.61 -15.99
C PRO A 181 13.30 2.44 -16.74
N ALA A 182 14.63 2.48 -16.90
CA ALA A 182 15.46 1.37 -17.35
C ALA A 182 15.69 0.34 -16.21
N LEU A 183 14.63 -0.14 -15.56
CA LEU A 183 14.70 -1.14 -14.49
C LEU A 183 13.89 -2.39 -14.87
N PRO A 184 14.50 -3.36 -15.58
CA PRO A 184 13.80 -4.55 -16.08
C PRO A 184 13.53 -5.63 -15.02
N HIS A 185 13.83 -5.40 -13.74
CA HIS A 185 13.96 -6.48 -12.74
C HIS A 185 13.05 -6.35 -11.51
N LEU A 186 12.30 -5.26 -11.38
CA LEU A 186 11.33 -5.07 -10.30
C LEU A 186 9.93 -5.31 -10.86
N ALA A 187 9.04 -5.89 -10.05
CA ALA A 187 7.64 -5.96 -10.44
C ALA A 187 7.11 -4.52 -10.61
N GLU A 188 6.50 -4.21 -11.75
CA GLU A 188 6.00 -2.86 -12.10
C GLU A 188 5.32 -2.06 -10.95
N PRO A 189 4.54 -2.64 -10.01
CA PRO A 189 4.01 -1.88 -8.86
C PRO A 189 5.07 -1.35 -7.87
N GLU A 190 6.24 -1.98 -7.77
CA GLU A 190 7.36 -1.50 -6.93
C GLU A 190 8.11 -0.34 -7.59
N VAL A 191 8.11 -0.27 -8.92
CA VAL A 191 8.76 0.79 -9.71
C VAL A 191 8.02 2.12 -9.62
N VAL A 192 6.69 2.10 -9.53
CA VAL A 192 5.87 3.31 -9.40
C VAL A 192 5.99 3.92 -8.00
N LEU A 193 5.89 3.09 -6.96
CA LEU A 193 6.07 3.52 -5.57
C LEU A 193 7.49 4.04 -5.28
N PHE A 194 8.43 3.73 -6.17
CA PHE A 194 9.83 4.09 -6.07
C PHE A 194 10.10 5.53 -6.53
N THR A 195 9.31 6.11 -7.45
CA THR A 195 9.68 7.38 -8.10
C THR A 195 9.40 8.63 -7.26
N GLY A 196 8.26 8.78 -6.61
CA GLY A 196 7.90 10.04 -5.92
C GLY A 196 8.89 10.46 -4.81
N PRO A 197 9.01 9.70 -3.71
CA PRO A 197 9.93 10.04 -2.60
C PRO A 197 11.42 10.04 -3.00
N PHE A 198 11.80 9.22 -3.99
CA PHE A 198 13.14 9.21 -4.54
C PHE A 198 13.44 10.50 -5.31
N MET A 199 12.51 10.94 -6.15
CA MET A 199 12.65 12.16 -6.94
C MET A 199 12.61 13.41 -6.05
N GLU A 200 11.74 13.45 -5.04
CA GLU A 200 11.78 14.51 -4.02
C GLU A 200 13.14 14.58 -3.32
N LEU A 201 13.69 13.43 -2.91
CA LEU A 201 15.01 13.38 -2.30
C LEU A 201 16.11 13.81 -3.27
N LEU A 202 16.02 13.39 -4.54
CA LEU A 202 16.95 13.79 -5.58
C LEU A 202 16.90 15.30 -5.81
N ASP A 203 15.70 15.90 -5.83
CA ASP A 203 15.49 17.32 -6.06
C ASP A 203 16.05 18.19 -4.91
N THR A 204 16.21 17.63 -3.69
CA THR A 204 16.93 18.32 -2.59
C THR A 204 18.45 18.39 -2.77
N GLN A 205 19.01 17.63 -3.71
CA GLN A 205 20.45 17.57 -3.91
C GLN A 205 20.96 18.66 -4.87
N PRO A 206 22.26 19.02 -4.83
CA PRO A 206 22.86 19.92 -5.79
C PRO A 206 22.67 19.44 -7.24
N ALA A 207 22.52 20.38 -8.18
CA ALA A 207 22.24 20.09 -9.59
C ALA A 207 23.26 19.11 -10.22
N GLU A 208 24.54 19.17 -9.83
CA GLU A 208 25.53 18.23 -10.35
C GLU A 208 25.35 16.81 -9.80
N THR A 209 24.86 16.65 -8.57
CA THR A 209 24.51 15.35 -7.99
C THR A 209 23.27 14.78 -8.67
N GLN A 210 22.27 15.61 -8.95
CA GLN A 210 21.08 15.21 -9.70
C GLN A 210 21.46 14.68 -11.08
N ALA A 211 22.32 15.40 -11.80
CA ALA A 211 22.79 15.01 -13.13
C ALA A 211 23.58 13.69 -13.12
N VAL A 212 24.48 13.50 -12.15
CA VAL A 212 25.23 12.24 -11.97
C VAL A 212 24.28 11.06 -11.75
N VAL A 213 23.28 11.23 -10.88
CA VAL A 213 22.33 10.17 -10.55
C VAL A 213 21.47 9.82 -11.76
N ARG A 214 20.89 10.82 -12.44
CA ARG A 214 20.07 10.61 -13.65
C ARG A 214 20.84 9.86 -14.74
N LEU A 215 22.07 10.30 -15.05
CA LEU A 215 22.93 9.62 -16.04
C LEU A 215 23.32 8.19 -15.62
N THR A 216 23.44 7.92 -14.32
CA THR A 216 23.67 6.56 -13.81
C THR A 216 22.46 5.65 -14.09
N PHE A 217 21.23 6.18 -13.97
CA PHE A 217 20.00 5.44 -14.31
C PHE A 217 19.80 5.24 -15.81
N GLU A 218 20.30 6.16 -16.62
CA GLU A 218 20.34 6.04 -18.08
C GLU A 218 21.39 5.01 -18.56
N GLY A 219 22.19 4.44 -17.65
CA GLY A 219 23.13 3.36 -17.93
C GLY A 219 24.54 3.80 -18.34
N TYR A 220 24.87 5.09 -18.20
CA TYR A 220 26.21 5.60 -18.51
C TYR A 220 27.26 5.14 -17.50
N ALA A 221 28.46 4.83 -17.97
CA ALA A 221 29.61 4.50 -17.13
C ALA A 221 30.20 5.74 -16.46
N ASP A 222 30.86 5.58 -15.29
CA ASP A 222 31.44 6.70 -14.53
C ASP A 222 32.38 7.60 -15.37
N SER A 223 33.09 7.02 -16.34
CA SER A 223 33.96 7.73 -17.29
C SER A 223 33.17 8.59 -18.27
N GLU A 224 32.06 8.07 -18.79
CA GLU A 224 31.18 8.77 -19.74
C GLU A 224 30.40 9.90 -19.05
N ILE A 225 29.99 9.67 -17.80
CA ILE A 225 29.36 10.69 -16.95
C ILE A 225 30.36 11.82 -16.66
N ALA A 226 31.61 11.47 -16.32
CA ALA A 226 32.65 12.45 -16.06
C ALA A 226 32.93 13.33 -17.29
N GLU A 227 33.01 12.72 -18.48
CA GLU A 227 33.18 13.43 -19.75
C GLU A 227 31.98 14.36 -20.05
N LYS A 228 30.74 13.85 -19.96
CA LYS A 228 29.52 14.64 -20.20
C LYS A 228 29.37 15.82 -19.26
N LEU A 229 29.73 15.65 -17.99
CA LEU A 229 29.62 16.69 -16.97
C LEU A 229 30.89 17.54 -16.82
N ARG A 230 31.89 17.35 -17.70
CA ARG A 230 33.20 18.01 -17.64
C ARG A 230 33.80 17.96 -16.22
N SER A 231 33.71 16.80 -15.59
CA SER A 231 34.15 16.55 -14.22
C SER A 231 35.14 15.38 -14.19
N THR A 232 35.63 15.01 -13.01
CA THR A 232 36.51 13.83 -12.85
C THR A 232 35.70 12.60 -12.45
N VAL A 233 36.18 11.41 -12.83
CA VAL A 233 35.59 10.12 -12.41
C VAL A 233 35.49 10.02 -10.88
N GLY A 234 36.50 10.51 -10.16
CA GLY A 234 36.48 10.57 -8.69
C GLY A 234 35.37 11.46 -8.15
N ALA A 235 35.07 12.59 -8.80
CA ALA A 235 33.99 13.48 -8.41
C ALA A 235 32.60 12.88 -8.68
N VAL A 236 32.44 12.12 -9.77
CA VAL A 236 31.22 11.34 -10.07
C VAL A 236 30.98 10.29 -8.97
N ARG A 237 32.00 9.51 -8.63
CA ARG A 237 31.92 8.48 -7.56
C ARG A 237 31.60 9.09 -6.19
N ASN A 238 32.23 10.20 -5.83
CA ASN A 238 31.97 10.90 -4.57
C ASN A 238 30.54 11.43 -4.49
N ARG A 239 30.01 12.02 -5.57
CA ARG A 239 28.61 12.50 -5.60
C ARG A 239 27.61 11.35 -5.48
N ARG A 240 27.85 10.24 -6.19
CA ARG A 240 27.03 9.03 -6.06
C ARG A 240 27.08 8.45 -4.65
N SER A 241 28.28 8.40 -4.04
CA SER A 241 28.48 7.93 -2.67
C SER A 241 27.73 8.79 -1.65
N ARG A 242 27.81 10.12 -1.76
CA ARG A 242 27.06 11.04 -0.88
C ARG A 242 25.56 10.88 -1.01
N PHE A 243 25.04 10.82 -2.24
CA PHE A 243 23.61 10.60 -2.46
C PHE A 243 23.15 9.24 -1.91
N ARG A 244 24.00 8.22 -2.00
CA ARG A 244 23.75 6.93 -1.37
C ARG A 244 23.64 7.05 0.15
N THR A 245 24.53 7.75 0.82
CA THR A 245 24.40 7.97 2.28
C THR A 245 23.04 8.56 2.64
N VAL A 246 22.60 9.59 1.91
CA VAL A 246 21.28 10.22 2.12
C VAL A 246 20.14 9.22 1.86
N LEU A 247 20.26 8.41 0.80
CA LEU A 247 19.32 7.33 0.49
C LEU A 247 19.24 6.27 1.58
N TYR A 248 20.40 5.84 2.10
CA TYR A 248 20.49 4.84 3.17
C TYR A 248 19.97 5.38 4.50
N GLU A 249 20.17 6.66 4.80
CA GLU A 249 19.58 7.32 5.96
C GLU A 249 18.06 7.39 5.84
N ALA A 250 17.54 7.86 4.71
CA ALA A 250 16.10 7.89 4.47
C ALA A 250 15.48 6.48 4.43
N ALA A 251 16.20 5.47 3.94
CA ALA A 251 15.76 4.07 4.01
C ALA A 251 15.77 3.51 5.44
N ARG A 252 16.77 3.87 6.25
CA ARG A 252 16.86 3.51 7.67
C ARG A 252 15.72 4.11 8.49
N GLU A 253 15.30 5.31 8.11
CA GLU A 253 14.12 5.99 8.67
C GLU A 253 12.78 5.47 8.10
N ARG A 254 12.81 4.41 7.28
CA ARG A 254 11.68 3.80 6.58
C ARG A 254 10.92 4.77 5.68
N ARG A 255 11.60 5.81 5.17
CA ARG A 255 11.02 6.83 4.30
C ARG A 255 11.06 6.42 2.82
N ILE A 256 12.07 5.67 2.38
CA ILE A 256 12.27 5.29 0.97
C ILE A 256 12.96 3.93 0.79
N TRP A 257 12.93 3.38 -0.44
CA TRP A 257 13.67 2.19 -0.86
C TRP A 257 14.88 2.57 -1.74
N ILE A 258 15.97 1.79 -1.68
CA ILE A 258 17.23 2.08 -2.39
C ILE A 258 17.31 1.26 -3.70
N PRO A 259 17.48 1.92 -4.85
CA PRO A 259 17.53 1.26 -6.15
C PRO A 259 18.84 0.54 -6.43
N ALA A 260 18.73 -0.56 -7.19
CA ALA A 260 19.83 -1.48 -7.45
C ALA A 260 21.12 -0.87 -8.05
N PRO A 261 21.04 0.11 -8.96
CA PRO A 261 22.23 0.83 -9.46
C PRO A 261 23.00 1.59 -8.38
N LEU A 262 22.40 1.80 -7.21
CA LEU A 262 22.96 2.54 -6.08
C LEU A 262 23.36 1.63 -4.90
N TYR A 263 23.34 0.31 -5.05
CA TYR A 263 23.86 -0.62 -4.02
C TYR A 263 25.39 -0.61 -3.92
N VAL A 264 25.92 -0.91 -2.73
CA VAL A 264 27.36 -1.17 -2.54
C VAL A 264 27.63 -2.59 -2.99
N ASP A 265 28.72 -2.81 -3.74
CA ASP A 265 29.21 -4.15 -4.01
C ASP A 265 29.45 -4.85 -2.66
N GLY A 266 28.59 -5.81 -2.32
CA GLY A 266 28.52 -6.48 -1.01
C GLY A 266 27.11 -6.57 -0.41
N ASP A 267 26.20 -5.65 -0.75
CA ASP A 267 24.87 -5.55 -0.11
C ASP A 267 23.78 -6.41 -0.79
N ARG A 268 24.08 -6.94 -2.00
CA ARG A 268 23.19 -7.88 -2.74
C ARG A 268 22.90 -9.16 -1.95
N THR A 269 23.75 -9.53 -1.02
CA THR A 269 23.69 -10.81 -0.30
C THR A 269 22.78 -10.75 0.93
N SER A 270 22.65 -9.58 1.57
CA SER A 270 21.89 -9.41 2.82
C SER A 270 20.37 -9.39 2.63
N GLN A 271 19.88 -9.13 1.42
CA GLN A 271 18.44 -9.19 1.10
C GLN A 271 18.01 -10.53 0.50
N ARG A 272 18.93 -11.34 -0.06
CA ARG A 272 18.60 -12.67 -0.59
C ARG A 272 18.44 -13.74 0.48
N SER A 273 19.05 -13.57 1.65
CA SER A 273 18.88 -14.44 2.82
C SER A 273 17.63 -14.12 3.65
N ALA A 274 16.81 -13.16 3.20
CA ALA A 274 15.53 -12.79 3.81
C ALA A 274 14.34 -12.88 2.82
N ALA A 275 14.50 -13.69 1.76
CA ALA A 275 13.44 -14.00 0.79
C ALA A 275 12.85 -15.39 1.04
#